data_AF-A0A7Z9Q0H5-F1
#
_entry.id   AF-A0A7Z9Q0H5-F1
#
_cell.length_a   1.000
_cell.length_b   1.000
_cell.length_c   1.000
_cell.angle_alpha   90.00
_cell.angle_beta   90.00
_cell.angle_gamma   90.00
#
_symmetry.space_group_name_H-M   'P 1'
#
loop_
_entity.id
_entity.type
_entity.pdbx_description
1 polymer ?
#
loop_
_entity_poly.entity_id
_entity_poly.type
_entity_poly.pdbx_seq_one_letter_code
_entity_poly.pdbx_strand_id
1 'polypeptide(L)'
;MDTEVKEPKEEEPVEESSESPKDTRLLVAIGDLHGDYYRLERLLRESELILPGTAAWNPEASNVDLILIGDYVDWRNEPLEGPQSEWVQGAKRILDTLYSLHHQLETLREQNKAFDSHIYTILGNHDEMMLEAHTVFSFLEMGQLKEFLAAVGQNRHVRHAIAGLGLEQNQIERLLKFLNWYVQGGQATVEGYGELEDWKQAMDTEMGDFLRQHLRLGVKVNDRLFAHTAPDPKHFWL
;
A
#
# COMPACT_ATOMS: atom_id res chain seq x y z
N MET A 1 -78.52 22.49 -28.71
CA MET A 1 -77.56 21.49 -28.21
C MET A 1 -76.27 21.81 -28.93
N ASP A 2 -75.52 22.74 -28.35
CA ASP A 2 -74.33 23.31 -28.98
C ASP A 2 -73.13 22.43 -28.64
N THR A 3 -72.50 21.89 -29.69
CA THR A 3 -71.26 21.12 -29.63
C THR A 3 -70.07 22.07 -29.57
N GLU A 4 -69.46 22.21 -28.40
CA GLU A 4 -68.14 22.82 -28.27
C GLU A 4 -67.05 21.88 -28.78
N VAL A 5 -66.37 22.30 -29.84
CA VAL A 5 -65.13 21.69 -30.34
C VAL A 5 -63.97 22.30 -29.55
N LYS A 6 -63.27 21.48 -28.76
CA LYS A 6 -62.03 21.88 -28.10
C LYS A 6 -60.86 21.76 -29.08
N GLU A 7 -60.16 22.86 -29.32
CA GLU A 7 -58.90 22.88 -30.05
C GLU A 7 -57.80 22.10 -29.29
N PRO A 8 -56.87 21.42 -29.99
CA PRO A 8 -55.78 20.73 -29.35
C PRO A 8 -54.73 21.73 -28.87
N LYS A 9 -54.33 21.60 -27.60
CA LYS A 9 -53.19 22.34 -27.03
C LYS A 9 -51.92 21.89 -27.74
N GLU A 10 -51.17 22.85 -28.28
CA GLU A 10 -49.80 22.65 -28.71
C GLU A 10 -48.97 22.12 -27.54
N GLU A 11 -48.39 20.93 -27.72
CA GLU A 11 -47.40 20.37 -26.81
C GLU A 11 -46.11 21.19 -26.97
N GLU A 12 -45.67 21.82 -25.88
CA GLU A 12 -44.34 22.43 -25.82
C GLU A 12 -43.28 21.36 -26.06
N PRO A 13 -42.22 21.65 -26.85
CA PRO A 13 -41.17 20.69 -27.10
C PRO A 13 -40.49 20.35 -25.77
N VAL A 14 -40.54 19.07 -25.40
CA VAL A 14 -39.75 18.53 -24.30
C VAL A 14 -38.28 18.74 -24.67
N GLU A 15 -37.63 19.68 -24.01
CA GLU A 15 -36.17 19.74 -24.01
C GLU A 15 -35.68 18.41 -23.45
N GLU A 16 -35.16 17.55 -24.32
CA GLU A 16 -34.28 16.46 -23.92
C GLU A 16 -33.09 17.08 -23.22
N SER A 17 -33.17 17.18 -21.89
CA SER A 17 -32.01 17.40 -21.05
C SER A 17 -31.09 16.21 -21.28
N SER A 18 -30.13 16.38 -22.18
CA SER A 18 -28.95 15.53 -22.27
C SER A 18 -28.15 15.71 -20.99
N GLU A 19 -28.63 15.12 -19.90
CA GLU A 19 -27.74 14.74 -18.82
C GLU A 19 -26.79 13.71 -19.43
N SER A 20 -25.65 14.19 -19.91
CA SER A 20 -24.46 13.37 -20.03
C SER A 20 -24.33 12.58 -18.72
N PRO A 21 -23.98 11.29 -18.75
CA PRO A 21 -23.76 10.55 -17.53
C PRO A 21 -22.76 11.37 -16.72
N LYS A 22 -23.17 11.82 -15.52
CA LYS A 22 -22.23 12.44 -14.59
C LYS A 22 -21.09 11.44 -14.45
N ASP A 23 -19.92 11.85 -14.95
CA ASP A 23 -18.67 11.11 -14.89
C ASP A 23 -18.37 10.87 -13.42
N THR A 24 -18.89 9.75 -12.91
CA THR A 24 -18.97 9.48 -11.49
C THR A 24 -17.62 8.91 -11.11
N ARG A 25 -16.87 9.71 -10.36
CA ARG A 25 -15.55 9.33 -9.86
C ARG A 25 -15.58 7.97 -9.20
N LEU A 26 -14.79 7.03 -9.72
CA LEU A 26 -14.72 5.67 -9.19
C LEU A 26 -13.82 5.67 -7.94
N LEU A 27 -14.28 5.01 -6.88
CA LEU A 27 -13.50 4.82 -5.66
C LEU A 27 -13.27 3.33 -5.47
N VAL A 28 -12.01 2.90 -5.51
CA VAL A 28 -11.58 1.51 -5.29
C VAL A 28 -10.78 1.46 -3.99
N ALA A 29 -11.13 0.55 -3.08
CA ALA A 29 -10.37 0.33 -1.86
C ALA A 29 -9.94 -1.13 -1.76
N ILE A 30 -8.64 -1.36 -1.58
CA ILE A 30 -8.04 -2.69 -1.42
C ILE A 30 -7.48 -2.81 0.00
N GLY A 31 -7.95 -3.84 0.71
CA GLY A 31 -7.51 -4.18 2.06
C GLY A 31 -6.12 -4.82 2.10
N ASP A 32 -5.80 -5.39 3.26
CA ASP A 32 -4.50 -5.98 3.57
C ASP A 32 -4.07 -7.01 2.51
N LEU A 33 -2.78 -6.97 2.16
CA LEU A 33 -2.20 -7.81 1.12
C LEU A 33 -1.24 -8.85 1.68
N HIS A 34 -0.42 -8.51 2.69
CA HIS A 34 0.54 -9.42 3.33
C HIS A 34 1.33 -10.28 2.35
N GLY A 35 1.92 -9.63 1.34
CA GLY A 35 2.67 -10.30 0.29
C GLY A 35 1.82 -10.93 -0.83
N ASP A 36 0.49 -10.90 -0.80
CA ASP A 36 -0.36 -11.44 -1.87
C ASP A 36 -0.39 -10.53 -3.11
N TYR A 37 0.71 -10.57 -3.88
CA TYR A 37 0.86 -9.78 -5.09
C TYR A 37 -0.21 -10.13 -6.14
N TYR A 38 -0.56 -11.40 -6.29
CA TYR A 38 -1.52 -11.82 -7.31
C TYR A 38 -2.93 -11.36 -6.99
N ARG A 39 -3.29 -11.30 -5.71
CA ARG A 39 -4.53 -10.65 -5.27
C ARG A 39 -4.54 -9.17 -5.63
N LEU A 40 -3.47 -8.43 -5.39
CA LEU A 40 -3.35 -7.03 -5.82
C LEU A 40 -3.52 -6.91 -7.34
N GLU A 41 -2.76 -7.67 -8.11
CA GLU A 41 -2.81 -7.66 -9.57
C GLU A 41 -4.22 -7.97 -10.09
N ARG A 42 -4.87 -9.00 -9.56
CA ARG A 42 -6.23 -9.38 -9.92
C ARG A 42 -7.23 -8.26 -9.65
N LEU A 43 -7.17 -7.65 -8.45
CA LEU A 43 -8.09 -6.56 -8.08
C LEU A 43 -7.89 -5.30 -8.96
N LEU A 44 -6.64 -4.96 -9.30
CA LEU A 44 -6.34 -3.87 -10.23
C LEU A 44 -6.87 -4.16 -11.65
N ARG A 45 -6.78 -5.42 -12.12
CA ARG A 45 -7.29 -5.84 -13.43
C ARG A 45 -8.81 -5.88 -13.49
N GLU A 46 -9.46 -6.46 -12.47
CA GLU A 46 -10.91 -6.53 -12.36
C GLU A 46 -11.54 -5.13 -12.30
N SER A 47 -10.80 -4.15 -11.75
CA SER A 47 -11.19 -2.74 -11.70
C SER A 47 -10.74 -1.93 -12.93
N GLU A 48 -10.16 -2.58 -13.95
CA GLU A 48 -9.66 -1.97 -15.20
C GLU A 48 -8.63 -0.85 -15.00
N LEU A 49 -7.90 -0.85 -13.88
CA LEU A 49 -6.93 0.19 -13.51
C LEU A 49 -5.56 0.00 -14.15
N ILE A 50 -5.23 -1.23 -14.56
CA ILE A 50 -3.98 -1.55 -15.24
C ILE A 50 -4.24 -2.23 -16.59
N LEU A 51 -3.33 -2.02 -17.55
CA LEU A 51 -3.43 -2.59 -18.88
C LEU A 51 -3.24 -4.13 -18.84
N PRO A 52 -4.00 -4.90 -19.65
CA PRO A 52 -3.90 -6.35 -19.68
C PRO A 52 -2.47 -6.85 -19.92
N GLY A 53 -1.99 -7.73 -19.04
CA GLY A 53 -0.66 -8.35 -19.18
C GLY A 53 0.49 -7.51 -18.64
N THR A 54 0.20 -6.38 -18.00
CA THR A 54 1.22 -5.43 -17.52
C THR A 54 0.91 -4.96 -16.09
N ALA A 55 1.86 -4.25 -15.48
CA ALA A 55 1.65 -3.45 -14.28
C ALA A 55 1.52 -1.94 -14.60
N ALA A 56 1.21 -1.59 -15.85
CA ALA A 56 1.08 -0.20 -16.27
C ALA A 56 -0.34 0.31 -16.03
N TRP A 57 -0.48 1.50 -15.46
CA TRP A 57 -1.77 2.16 -15.28
C TRP A 57 -2.48 2.34 -16.62
N ASN A 58 -3.78 2.07 -16.66
CA ASN A 58 -4.63 2.27 -17.81
C ASN A 58 -4.92 3.77 -18.00
N PRO A 59 -4.43 4.44 -19.07
CA PRO A 59 -4.64 5.88 -19.26
C PRO A 59 -6.11 6.30 -19.37
N GLU A 60 -7.00 5.37 -19.75
CA GLU A 60 -8.45 5.61 -19.81
C GLU A 60 -9.10 5.62 -18.41
N ALA A 61 -8.48 4.97 -17.42
CA ALA A 61 -8.90 5.04 -16.01
C ALA A 61 -8.45 6.37 -15.40
N SER A 62 -9.08 7.47 -15.83
CA SER A 62 -8.65 8.85 -15.60
C SER A 62 -9.45 9.60 -14.53
N ASN A 63 -10.49 8.98 -13.96
CA ASN A 63 -11.33 9.55 -12.90
C ASN A 63 -11.51 8.57 -11.73
N VAL A 64 -10.38 8.08 -11.18
CA VAL A 64 -10.36 7.04 -10.14
C VAL A 64 -9.55 7.46 -8.92
N ASP A 65 -10.11 7.23 -7.73
CA ASP A 65 -9.38 7.19 -6.46
C ASP A 65 -9.10 5.74 -6.07
N LEU A 66 -7.84 5.31 -6.10
CA LEU A 66 -7.40 4.03 -5.56
C LEU A 66 -6.88 4.21 -4.12
N ILE A 67 -7.53 3.57 -3.17
CA ILE A 67 -7.13 3.51 -1.76
C ILE A 67 -6.52 2.13 -1.47
N LEU A 68 -5.29 2.12 -0.98
CA LEU A 68 -4.63 0.92 -0.50
C LEU A 68 -4.48 1.03 1.02
N ILE A 69 -5.06 0.08 1.76
CA ILE A 69 -5.33 0.24 3.21
C ILE A 69 -4.12 -0.12 4.10
N GLY A 70 -2.98 -0.50 3.53
CA GLY A 70 -1.78 -0.87 4.26
C GLY A 70 -1.57 -2.37 4.36
N ASP A 71 -0.58 -2.76 5.14
CA ASP A 71 -0.15 -4.13 5.35
C ASP A 71 0.19 -4.82 4.03
N TYR A 72 1.13 -4.19 3.32
CA TYR A 72 1.65 -4.67 2.03
C TYR A 72 2.65 -5.81 2.22
N VAL A 73 3.40 -5.71 3.31
CA VAL A 73 4.53 -6.57 3.63
C VAL A 73 4.15 -7.61 4.69
N ASP A 74 5.14 -8.43 5.00
CA ASP A 74 5.09 -9.57 5.90
C ASP A 74 4.21 -10.69 5.35
N TRP A 75 4.61 -11.92 5.63
CA TRP A 75 3.86 -13.09 5.27
C TRP A 75 4.17 -14.23 6.24
N ARG A 76 3.14 -14.93 6.70
CA ARG A 76 3.24 -15.97 7.73
C ARG A 76 2.98 -17.38 7.20
N ASN A 77 3.38 -17.64 5.95
CA ASN A 77 3.16 -18.92 5.26
C ASN A 77 1.68 -19.26 5.03
N GLU A 78 0.81 -18.25 4.99
CA GLU A 78 -0.59 -18.41 4.62
C GLU A 78 -0.69 -18.65 3.10
N PRO A 79 -1.64 -19.44 2.60
CA PRO A 79 -1.81 -19.61 1.15
C PRO A 79 -2.09 -18.27 0.47
N LEU A 80 -1.31 -17.92 -0.57
CA LEU A 80 -1.49 -16.72 -1.38
C LEU A 80 -2.07 -17.08 -2.76
N GLU A 81 -2.61 -16.10 -3.48
CA GLU A 81 -2.99 -16.29 -4.88
C GLU A 81 -1.75 -16.53 -5.78
N GLY A 82 -1.96 -17.15 -6.95
CA GLY A 82 -0.90 -17.38 -7.94
C GLY A 82 0.08 -18.53 -7.63
N PRO A 83 1.20 -18.65 -8.38
CA PRO A 83 2.16 -19.74 -8.24
C PRO A 83 2.94 -19.67 -6.93
N GLN A 84 2.96 -20.78 -6.19
CA GLN A 84 3.67 -20.89 -4.91
C GLN A 84 5.16 -20.56 -4.99
N SER A 85 5.80 -20.82 -6.15
CA SER A 85 7.20 -20.47 -6.39
C SER A 85 7.49 -18.96 -6.35
N GLU A 86 6.46 -18.12 -6.44
CA GLU A 86 6.59 -16.66 -6.50
C GLU A 86 6.13 -15.96 -5.22
N TRP A 87 5.52 -16.69 -4.27
CA TRP A 87 4.95 -16.12 -3.04
C TRP A 87 5.97 -15.34 -2.20
N VAL A 88 7.20 -15.85 -2.10
CA VAL A 88 8.26 -15.19 -1.32
C VAL A 88 8.59 -13.78 -1.84
N GLN A 89 8.45 -13.54 -3.14
CA GLN A 89 8.74 -12.23 -3.76
C GLN A 89 7.55 -11.26 -3.66
N GLY A 90 6.42 -11.71 -3.13
CA GLY A 90 5.16 -10.98 -3.19
C GLY A 90 5.22 -9.61 -2.54
N ALA A 91 5.77 -9.51 -1.32
CA ALA A 91 5.93 -8.24 -0.60
C ALA A 91 6.75 -7.24 -1.43
N LYS A 92 7.92 -7.66 -1.93
CA LYS A 92 8.76 -6.83 -2.80
C LYS A 92 8.01 -6.37 -4.05
N ARG A 93 7.31 -7.28 -4.74
CA ARG A 93 6.57 -6.96 -5.96
C ARG A 93 5.43 -5.97 -5.70
N ILE A 94 4.76 -6.07 -4.56
CA ILE A 94 3.74 -5.09 -4.14
C ILE A 94 4.40 -3.72 -4.01
N LEU A 95 5.46 -3.59 -3.21
CA LEU A 95 6.14 -2.30 -2.99
C LEU A 95 6.66 -1.69 -4.30
N ASP A 96 7.28 -2.50 -5.17
CA ASP A 96 7.71 -2.09 -6.51
C ASP A 96 6.55 -1.59 -7.36
N THR A 97 5.39 -2.23 -7.26
CA THR A 97 4.16 -1.83 -7.97
C THR A 97 3.62 -0.51 -7.42
N LEU A 98 3.59 -0.32 -6.10
CA LEU A 98 3.13 0.94 -5.49
C LEU A 98 3.99 2.12 -5.98
N TYR A 99 5.30 1.97 -5.89
CA TYR A 99 6.26 2.94 -6.39
C TYR A 99 6.03 3.25 -7.86
N SER A 100 5.92 2.21 -8.71
CA SER A 100 5.73 2.38 -10.14
C SER A 100 4.41 3.10 -10.48
N LEU A 101 3.29 2.69 -9.88
CA LEU A 101 1.99 3.28 -10.16
C LEU A 101 1.91 4.75 -9.73
N HIS A 102 2.53 5.12 -8.60
CA HIS A 102 2.63 6.51 -8.18
C HIS A 102 3.30 7.39 -9.25
N HIS A 103 4.47 6.97 -9.74
CA HIS A 103 5.23 7.70 -10.77
C HIS A 103 4.48 7.75 -12.12
N GLN A 104 3.85 6.65 -12.51
CA GLN A 104 3.05 6.60 -13.73
C GLN A 104 1.88 7.58 -13.67
N LEU A 105 1.16 7.62 -12.54
CA LEU A 105 0.04 8.54 -12.34
C LEU A 105 0.49 10.01 -12.34
N GLU A 106 1.64 10.32 -11.75
CA GLU A 106 2.23 11.67 -11.84
C GLU A 106 2.53 12.06 -13.29
N THR A 107 3.20 11.17 -14.02
CA THR A 107 3.52 11.37 -15.44
C THR A 107 2.26 11.58 -16.28
N LEU A 108 1.20 10.78 -16.05
CA LEU A 108 -0.07 10.91 -16.77
C LEU A 108 -0.77 12.25 -16.47
N ARG A 109 -0.79 12.72 -15.22
CA ARG A 109 -1.33 14.04 -14.84
C ARG A 109 -0.52 15.20 -15.44
N GLU A 110 0.79 15.02 -15.61
CA GLU A 110 1.64 16.01 -16.27
C GLU A 110 1.31 16.11 -17.76
N GLN A 111 1.18 14.97 -18.43
CA GLN A 111 0.94 14.85 -19.88
C GLN A 111 -0.49 15.20 -20.30
N ASN A 112 -1.49 14.85 -19.48
CA ASN A 112 -2.90 15.07 -19.77
C ASN A 112 -3.57 15.81 -18.60
N LYS A 113 -3.95 17.08 -18.81
CA LYS A 113 -4.62 17.89 -17.79
C LYS A 113 -6.05 17.48 -17.47
N ALA A 114 -6.66 16.65 -18.32
CA ALA A 114 -7.96 16.04 -18.04
C ALA A 114 -7.85 14.72 -17.25
N PHE A 115 -6.63 14.19 -17.08
CA PHE A 115 -6.41 12.99 -16.29
C PHE A 115 -6.35 13.34 -14.80
N ASP A 116 -7.24 12.75 -14.00
CA ASP A 116 -7.42 13.05 -12.58
C ASP A 116 -7.60 11.78 -11.73
N SER A 117 -6.78 10.76 -11.99
CA SER A 117 -6.69 9.58 -11.10
C SER A 117 -5.62 9.75 -10.04
N HIS A 118 -5.90 9.25 -8.85
CA HIS A 118 -5.01 9.33 -7.69
C HIS A 118 -4.91 7.98 -7.00
N ILE A 119 -3.75 7.75 -6.39
CA ILE A 119 -3.47 6.60 -5.54
C ILE A 119 -3.11 7.11 -4.15
N TYR A 120 -3.70 6.46 -3.15
CA TYR A 120 -3.49 6.79 -1.75
C TYR A 120 -3.08 5.53 -1.01
N THR A 121 -1.82 5.49 -0.59
CA THR A 121 -1.22 4.38 0.15
C THR A 121 -1.23 4.69 1.64
N ILE A 122 -1.98 3.88 2.39
CA ILE A 122 -2.06 3.99 3.84
C ILE A 122 -0.94 3.17 4.46
N LEU A 123 -0.41 3.66 5.58
CA LEU A 123 0.60 3.00 6.39
C LEU A 123 -0.08 1.97 7.29
N GLY A 124 0.13 0.69 7.00
CA GLY A 124 -0.25 -0.41 7.88
C GLY A 124 0.72 -0.56 9.05
N ASN A 125 0.31 -1.29 10.10
CA ASN A 125 1.21 -1.51 11.24
C ASN A 125 2.40 -2.40 10.86
N HIS A 126 2.23 -3.32 9.90
CA HIS A 126 3.35 -4.13 9.41
C HIS A 126 4.34 -3.30 8.58
N ASP A 127 3.83 -2.37 7.77
CA ASP A 127 4.65 -1.45 6.98
C ASP A 127 5.44 -0.50 7.89
N GLU A 128 4.78 0.05 8.94
CA GLU A 128 5.42 0.88 9.96
C GLU A 128 6.53 0.10 10.67
N MET A 129 6.24 -1.13 11.13
CA MET A 129 7.21 -1.99 11.78
C MET A 129 8.43 -2.29 10.88
N MET A 130 8.23 -2.53 9.58
CA MET A 130 9.32 -2.70 8.62
C MET A 130 10.17 -1.43 8.50
N LEU A 131 9.54 -0.26 8.35
CA LEU A 131 10.24 1.02 8.22
C LEU A 131 11.01 1.38 9.50
N GLU A 132 10.43 1.14 10.68
CA GLU A 132 11.11 1.29 11.98
C GLU A 132 12.28 0.30 12.13
N ALA A 133 12.09 -0.95 11.70
CA ALA A 133 13.10 -2.00 11.77
C ALA A 133 14.36 -1.63 10.98
N HIS A 134 14.20 -1.00 9.81
CA HIS A 134 15.33 -0.52 9.00
C HIS A 134 16.26 0.42 9.77
N THR A 135 15.75 1.15 10.77
CA THR A 135 16.54 2.12 11.51
C THR A 135 17.64 1.47 12.36
N VAL A 136 17.61 0.16 12.60
CA VAL A 136 18.67 -0.58 13.33
C VAL A 136 20.05 -0.37 12.71
N PHE A 137 20.12 -0.19 11.39
CA PHE A 137 21.37 0.01 10.66
C PHE A 137 22.04 1.37 10.90
N SER A 138 21.38 2.28 11.62
CA SER A 138 22.01 3.54 12.04
C SER A 138 23.02 3.37 13.18
N PHE A 139 23.03 2.22 13.85
CA PHE A 139 23.91 1.96 15.00
C PHE A 139 24.47 0.54 15.06
N LEU A 140 23.97 -0.38 14.24
CA LEU A 140 24.42 -1.77 14.21
C LEU A 140 24.88 -2.14 12.80
N GLU A 141 26.11 -2.62 12.70
CA GLU A 141 26.66 -3.12 11.44
C GLU A 141 26.00 -4.43 11.02
N MET A 142 25.96 -4.71 9.72
CA MET A 142 25.30 -5.91 9.17
C MET A 142 25.83 -7.21 9.79
N GLY A 143 27.14 -7.32 9.99
CA GLY A 143 27.75 -8.50 10.62
C GLY A 143 27.27 -8.71 12.05
N GLN A 144 27.17 -7.64 12.85
CA GLN A 144 26.69 -7.72 14.23
C GLN A 144 25.21 -8.11 14.29
N LEU A 145 24.40 -7.62 13.35
CA LEU A 145 22.98 -7.99 13.26
C LEU A 145 22.81 -9.48 12.88
N LYS A 146 23.59 -9.97 11.92
CA LYS A 146 23.60 -11.40 11.54
C LYS A 146 24.03 -12.29 12.70
N GLU A 147 25.08 -11.91 13.42
CA GLU A 147 25.52 -12.63 14.63
C GLU A 147 24.44 -12.64 15.71
N PHE A 148 23.77 -11.51 15.94
CA PHE A 148 22.65 -11.41 16.86
C PHE A 148 21.50 -12.35 16.47
N LEU A 149 21.06 -12.33 15.21
CA LEU A 149 20.00 -13.21 14.70
C LEU A 149 20.37 -14.68 14.82
N ALA A 150 21.62 -15.05 14.49
CA ALA A 150 22.13 -16.41 14.66
C ALA A 150 22.12 -16.85 16.13
N ALA A 151 22.51 -15.96 17.05
CA ALA A 151 22.48 -16.25 18.49
C ALA A 151 21.04 -16.47 19.01
N VAL A 152 20.08 -15.65 18.57
CA VAL A 152 18.66 -15.80 18.93
C VAL A 152 18.08 -17.10 18.37
N GLY A 153 18.36 -17.43 17.10
CA GLY A 153 17.89 -18.67 16.46
C GLY A 153 18.41 -19.95 17.12
N GLN A 154 19.55 -19.90 17.80
CA GLN A 154 20.10 -21.01 18.59
C GLN A 154 19.48 -21.15 20.00
N ASN A 155 18.30 -20.56 20.24
CA ASN A 155 17.60 -20.56 21.53
C ASN A 155 18.39 -19.90 22.68
N ARG A 156 19.36 -19.04 22.40
CA ARG A 156 19.95 -18.21 23.46
C ARG A 156 18.90 -17.21 23.92
N HIS A 157 18.81 -16.97 25.22
CA HIS A 157 17.97 -15.90 25.74
C HIS A 157 18.35 -14.58 25.09
N VAL A 158 17.37 -13.88 24.48
CA VAL A 158 17.56 -12.59 23.78
C VAL A 158 18.40 -11.60 24.60
N ARG A 159 18.19 -11.56 25.92
CA ARG A 159 18.99 -10.73 26.85
C ARG A 159 20.50 -11.01 26.80
N HIS A 160 20.91 -12.26 26.66
CA HIS A 160 22.33 -12.64 26.58
C HIS A 160 22.92 -12.29 25.21
N ALA A 161 22.13 -12.41 24.12
CA ALA A 161 22.57 -11.99 22.79
C ALA A 161 22.80 -10.47 22.73
N ILE A 162 21.95 -9.69 23.39
CA ILE A 162 22.07 -8.22 23.47
C ILE A 162 23.28 -7.78 24.31
N ALA A 163 23.56 -8.47 25.42
CA ALA A 163 24.63 -8.09 26.35
C ALA A 163 26.02 -7.99 25.68
N GLY A 164 26.26 -8.77 24.62
CA GLY A 164 27.52 -8.74 23.86
C GLY A 164 27.67 -7.56 22.90
N LEU A 165 26.62 -6.77 22.66
CA LEU A 165 26.60 -5.73 21.63
C LEU A 165 26.95 -4.32 22.17
N GLY A 166 26.99 -4.13 23.49
CA GLY A 166 27.33 -2.85 24.10
C GLY A 166 26.37 -1.70 23.80
N LEU A 167 25.09 -2.02 23.54
CA LEU A 167 24.07 -1.06 23.13
C LEU A 167 23.49 -0.23 24.29
N GLU A 168 23.14 1.01 23.99
CA GLU A 168 22.36 1.89 24.87
C GLU A 168 20.88 1.46 24.94
N GLN A 169 20.14 1.93 25.96
CA GLN A 169 18.76 1.51 26.20
C GLN A 169 17.82 1.76 25.00
N ASN A 170 17.95 2.91 24.33
CA ASN A 170 17.18 3.26 23.13
C ASN A 170 17.53 2.36 21.92
N GLN A 171 18.80 1.99 21.76
CA GLN A 171 19.27 1.08 20.71
C GLN A 171 18.78 -0.34 20.97
N ILE A 172 18.76 -0.78 22.24
CA ILE A 172 18.18 -2.05 22.65
C ILE A 172 16.69 -2.11 22.28
N GLU A 173 15.93 -1.06 22.57
CA GLU A 173 14.51 -1.00 22.21
C GLU A 173 14.31 -1.13 20.70
N ARG A 174 15.07 -0.39 19.90
CA ARG A 174 15.00 -0.44 18.43
C ARG A 174 15.41 -1.81 17.87
N LEU A 175 16.42 -2.44 18.47
CA LEU A 175 16.82 -3.81 18.11
C LEU A 175 15.72 -4.83 18.45
N LEU A 176 15.05 -4.67 19.59
CA LEU A 176 13.92 -5.52 19.97
C LEU A 176 12.71 -5.32 19.06
N LYS A 177 12.42 -4.08 18.62
CA LYS A 177 11.39 -3.79 17.62
C LYS A 177 11.73 -4.44 16.27
N PHE A 178 12.98 -4.32 15.81
CA PHE A 178 13.47 -5.04 14.63
C PHE A 178 13.24 -6.54 14.76
N LEU A 179 13.67 -7.15 15.88
CA LEU A 179 13.50 -8.58 16.11
C LEU A 179 12.01 -8.96 16.10
N ASN A 180 11.16 -8.16 16.76
CA ASN A 180 9.73 -8.39 16.82
C ASN A 180 9.09 -8.39 15.43
N TRP A 181 9.44 -7.44 14.57
CA TRP A 181 9.00 -7.43 13.17
C TRP A 181 9.53 -8.63 12.39
N TYR A 182 10.84 -8.88 12.48
CA TYR A 182 11.52 -9.92 11.71
C TYR A 182 10.90 -11.31 11.96
N VAL A 183 10.62 -11.67 13.22
CA VAL A 183 10.01 -12.97 13.56
C VAL A 183 8.50 -13.03 13.30
N GLN A 184 7.82 -11.89 13.10
CA GLN A 184 6.38 -11.79 12.88
C GLN A 184 5.99 -11.81 11.38
N GLY A 185 6.93 -12.15 10.49
CA GLY A 185 6.70 -12.20 9.05
C GLY A 185 7.69 -11.35 8.25
N GLY A 186 8.43 -10.45 8.92
CA GLY A 186 9.49 -9.66 8.28
C GLY A 186 10.60 -10.49 7.65
N GLN A 187 10.85 -11.71 8.16
CA GLN A 187 11.77 -12.65 7.53
C GLN A 187 11.35 -12.97 6.08
N ALA A 188 10.07 -13.24 5.81
CA ALA A 188 9.58 -13.52 4.47
C ALA A 188 9.71 -12.28 3.56
N THR A 189 9.46 -11.09 4.11
CA THR A 189 9.72 -9.82 3.42
C THR A 189 11.18 -9.73 2.99
N VAL A 190 12.12 -9.98 3.91
CA VAL A 190 13.56 -9.97 3.64
C VAL A 190 13.95 -11.02 2.59
N GLU A 191 13.45 -12.24 2.70
CA GLU A 191 13.68 -13.32 1.72
C GLU A 191 13.18 -12.95 0.32
N GLY A 192 12.09 -12.17 0.23
CA GLY A 192 11.59 -11.63 -1.03
C GLY A 192 12.55 -10.67 -1.75
N TYR A 193 13.48 -10.06 -1.02
CA TYR A 193 14.58 -9.27 -1.58
C TYR A 193 15.84 -10.10 -1.87
N GLY A 194 15.94 -11.33 -1.35
CA GLY A 194 17.14 -12.16 -1.39
C GLY A 194 17.64 -12.41 0.03
N GLU A 195 18.50 -11.52 0.54
CA GLU A 195 18.97 -11.52 1.92
C GLU A 195 18.77 -10.16 2.61
N LEU A 196 19.17 -10.09 3.88
CA LEU A 196 19.04 -8.89 4.71
C LEU A 196 19.80 -7.68 4.14
N GLU A 197 20.94 -7.92 3.49
CA GLU A 197 21.71 -6.92 2.75
C GLU A 197 20.93 -6.33 1.59
N ASP A 198 20.26 -7.17 0.80
CA ASP A 198 19.51 -6.74 -0.37
C ASP A 198 18.29 -5.91 0.04
N TRP A 199 17.60 -6.35 1.10
CA TRP A 199 16.50 -5.59 1.70
C TRP A 199 16.98 -4.23 2.22
N LYS A 200 18.08 -4.20 2.99
CA LYS A 200 18.68 -2.95 3.48
C LYS A 200 19.01 -2.02 2.31
N GLN A 201 19.70 -2.54 1.28
CA GLN A 201 20.09 -1.76 0.12
C GLN A 201 18.85 -1.16 -0.57
N ALA A 202 17.79 -1.93 -0.76
CA ALA A 202 16.54 -1.42 -1.34
C ALA A 202 15.93 -0.28 -0.50
N MET A 203 15.91 -0.42 0.83
CA MET A 203 15.37 0.58 1.76
C MET A 203 16.26 1.84 1.93
N ASP A 204 17.51 1.77 1.48
CA ASP A 204 18.46 2.90 1.39
C ASP A 204 18.35 3.67 0.05
N THR A 205 17.56 3.17 -0.91
CA THR A 205 17.34 3.83 -2.20
C THR A 205 16.10 4.74 -2.19
N GLU A 206 15.83 5.34 -3.35
CA GLU A 206 14.61 6.12 -3.63
C GLU A 206 13.32 5.36 -3.28
N MET A 207 13.31 4.02 -3.38
CA MET A 207 12.18 3.20 -2.92
C MET A 207 11.89 3.41 -1.43
N GLY A 208 12.92 3.33 -0.57
CA GLY A 208 12.73 3.50 0.86
C GLY A 208 12.29 4.92 1.23
N ASP A 209 12.83 5.92 0.53
CA ASP A 209 12.42 7.31 0.70
C ASP A 209 10.98 7.53 0.25
N PHE A 210 10.58 6.95 -0.88
CA PHE A 210 9.20 6.94 -1.34
C PHE A 210 8.26 6.37 -0.28
N LEU A 211 8.55 5.20 0.28
CA LEU A 211 7.68 4.57 1.29
C LEU A 211 7.53 5.47 2.53
N ARG A 212 8.62 6.07 3.02
CA ARG A 212 8.58 6.98 4.18
C ARG A 212 7.78 8.27 3.92
N GLN A 213 7.75 8.73 2.67
CA GLN A 213 7.06 9.96 2.29
C GLN A 213 5.60 9.75 1.90
N HIS A 214 5.28 8.61 1.29
CA HIS A 214 3.99 8.36 0.66
C HIS A 214 3.06 7.46 1.45
N LEU A 215 3.55 6.61 2.35
CA LEU A 215 2.69 5.85 3.25
C LEU A 215 2.14 6.76 4.35
N ARG A 216 0.80 6.90 4.42
CA ARG A 216 0.12 7.87 5.29
C ARG A 216 -0.69 7.19 6.37
N LEU A 217 -0.73 7.75 7.57
CA LEU A 217 -1.60 7.24 8.66
C LEU A 217 -3.10 7.23 8.29
N GLY A 218 -3.52 8.10 7.37
CA GLY A 218 -4.86 8.11 6.83
C GLY A 218 -5.06 9.17 5.76
N VAL A 219 -6.16 9.07 5.05
CA VAL A 219 -6.56 10.02 4.00
C VAL A 219 -8.06 10.26 4.03
N LYS A 220 -8.46 11.51 3.80
CA LYS A 220 -9.87 11.86 3.55
C LYS A 220 -10.10 12.01 2.06
N VAL A 221 -11.01 11.21 1.50
CA VAL A 221 -11.39 11.23 0.07
C VAL A 221 -12.91 11.20 -0.02
N ASN A 222 -13.52 12.15 -0.75
CA ASN A 222 -14.98 12.25 -0.95
C ASN A 222 -15.78 12.13 0.36
N ASP A 223 -15.39 12.91 1.37
CA ASP A 223 -15.97 12.92 2.73
C ASP A 223 -15.91 11.59 3.51
N ARG A 224 -15.07 10.65 3.07
CA ARG A 224 -14.78 9.39 3.76
C ARG A 224 -13.35 9.41 4.28
N LEU A 225 -13.19 9.02 5.54
CA LEU A 225 -11.87 8.78 6.12
C LEU A 225 -11.47 7.33 5.87
N PHE A 226 -10.27 7.13 5.33
CA PHE A 226 -9.61 5.86 5.25
C PHE A 226 -8.39 5.87 6.17
N ALA A 227 -8.27 4.83 6.99
CA ALA A 227 -7.15 4.59 7.87
C ALA A 227 -7.02 3.08 8.06
N HIS A 228 -5.81 2.59 8.29
CA HIS A 228 -5.54 1.17 8.46
C HIS A 228 -6.23 0.62 9.72
N THR A 229 -6.11 1.37 10.81
CA THR A 229 -6.86 1.13 12.05
C THR A 229 -7.79 2.31 12.34
N ALA A 230 -8.91 2.02 12.99
CA ALA A 230 -9.87 3.07 13.34
C ALA A 230 -9.22 4.09 14.29
N PRO A 231 -9.35 5.41 14.02
CA PRO A 231 -8.82 6.42 14.92
C PRO A 231 -9.50 6.33 16.29
N ASP A 232 -8.75 6.64 17.36
CA ASP A 232 -9.31 6.67 18.70
C ASP A 232 -10.42 7.74 18.78
N PRO A 233 -11.69 7.36 19.02
CA PRO A 233 -12.80 8.30 19.05
C PRO A 233 -12.65 9.38 20.13
N LYS A 234 -11.79 9.18 21.14
CA LYS A 234 -11.52 10.19 22.18
C LYS A 234 -10.61 11.33 21.71
N HIS A 235 -9.80 11.10 20.69
CA HIS A 235 -8.75 12.03 20.25
C HIS A 235 -9.01 12.60 18.85
N PHE A 236 -9.98 12.05 18.10
CA PHE A 236 -10.22 12.42 16.71
C PHE A 236 -11.35 13.45 16.50
N TRP A 237 -12.23 13.66 17.48
CA TRP A 237 -13.40 14.54 17.39
C TRP A 237 -13.30 15.83 18.25
N LEU A 238 -12.10 16.19 18.72
CA LEU A 238 -11.86 17.43 19.49
C LEU A 238 -11.22 18.51 18.63
#